data_AF-L9WDD9-F1
#
_entry.id   AF-L9WDD9-F1
#
_cell.length_a   1.000
_cell.length_b   1.000
_cell.length_c   1.000
_cell.angle_alpha   90.00
_cell.angle_beta   90.00
_cell.angle_gamma   90.00
#
_symmetry.space_group_name_H-M   'P 1'
#
loop_
_entity.id
_entity.type
_entity.pdbx_description
1 polymer ?
#
loop_
_entity_poly.entity_id
_entity_poly.type
_entity_poly.pdbx_seq_one_letter_code
_entity_poly.pdbx_strand_id
1 'polypeptide(L)'
;MTEPTEPQKGVSRDDQHTPPEDLTRRMFDVSPISTVVVDSTGVITFANERAAETLSLTCDVLTSGTCDIADWNLYRDDGTPIPADENPVIRVFETGEPVYGFEHWIELSDGSERWLSSSSSPTLDDEGTVEYVVVSFEDVTALKRREERLTSDHVRLLEFCTNRSAVPPTLRGDGDETRIEVDSVVSLPDGTTVQYMGTDDLPASEFVTAVEEVPHYLDARLLSSIDGYSRIEAHAESTTVSHVFPALGGRARAVIVTPEEVRFLGELPGDVDPRLAADGIREFHPEVELVSEELVYSPHLLYDVVADALTERQLAVLDSAYFGGYFDTPRTSTGDELADRFGVTRQTFNQHLRKAQRTVFRHLFEKSGADAR
;
A
#
# COMPACT_ATOMS: atom_id res chain seq x y z
N MET A 1 80.73 -19.38 -42.69
CA MET A 1 81.26 -19.25 -41.32
C MET A 1 80.09 -19.11 -40.39
N THR A 2 80.03 -20.07 -39.47
CA THR A 2 79.27 -20.25 -38.22
C THR A 2 78.85 -18.96 -37.48
N GLU A 3 77.55 -18.91 -37.09
CA GLU A 3 76.81 -18.30 -35.94
C GLU A 3 77.45 -17.23 -35.01
N PRO A 4 76.67 -16.42 -34.22
CA PRO A 4 75.27 -16.64 -33.78
C PRO A 4 74.30 -15.43 -33.80
N THR A 5 73.02 -15.79 -33.66
CA THR A 5 71.87 -14.98 -33.23
C THR A 5 71.91 -14.75 -31.71
N GLU A 6 71.68 -13.52 -31.25
CA GLU A 6 71.32 -13.17 -29.86
C GLU A 6 70.61 -11.78 -29.83
N PRO A 7 69.83 -11.46 -28.79
CA PRO A 7 68.37 -11.58 -28.83
C PRO A 7 67.65 -10.22 -28.84
N GLN A 8 66.42 -10.22 -29.38
CA GLN A 8 65.44 -9.17 -29.11
C GLN A 8 65.19 -9.15 -27.59
N LYS A 9 65.72 -8.13 -26.91
CA LYS A 9 65.29 -7.80 -25.54
C LYS A 9 63.82 -7.43 -25.59
N GLY A 10 63.02 -8.24 -24.91
CA GLY A 10 61.61 -8.00 -24.68
C GLY A 10 61.39 -6.61 -24.11
N VAL A 11 60.46 -5.89 -24.72
CA VAL A 11 59.78 -4.78 -24.04
C VAL A 11 58.80 -5.46 -23.08
N SER A 12 59.17 -5.47 -21.80
CA SER A 12 58.29 -5.88 -20.71
C SER A 12 56.98 -5.09 -20.79
N ARG A 13 55.87 -5.83 -20.87
CA ARG A 13 54.55 -5.37 -20.45
C ARG A 13 54.58 -5.30 -18.92
N ASP A 14 54.67 -4.09 -18.39
CA ASP A 14 54.01 -3.68 -17.14
C ASP A 14 54.37 -2.22 -16.85
N ASP A 15 53.54 -1.31 -17.35
CA ASP A 15 53.38 0.02 -16.77
C ASP A 15 51.88 0.17 -16.55
N GLN A 16 51.38 -0.40 -15.45
CA GLN A 16 50.08 -0.01 -14.91
C GLN A 16 50.22 1.46 -14.51
N HIS A 17 49.87 2.36 -15.42
CA HIS A 17 49.76 3.78 -15.11
C HIS A 17 48.62 3.94 -14.12
N THR A 18 48.94 3.99 -12.83
CA THR A 18 48.02 4.50 -11.82
C THR A 18 47.62 5.90 -12.27
N PRO A 19 46.31 6.16 -12.49
CA PRO A 19 45.86 7.49 -12.84
C PRO A 19 46.35 8.48 -11.77
N PRO A 20 46.76 9.70 -12.16
CA PRO A 20 47.14 10.74 -11.19
C PRO A 20 46.06 10.89 -10.13
N GLU A 21 46.41 11.14 -8.87
CA GLU A 21 45.44 11.27 -7.76
C GLU A 21 44.30 12.26 -8.09
N ASP A 22 44.64 13.37 -8.76
CA ASP A 22 43.68 14.35 -9.27
C ASP A 22 42.70 13.77 -10.30
N LEU A 23 43.11 12.80 -11.12
CA LEU A 23 42.25 12.14 -12.10
C LEU A 23 41.31 11.14 -11.42
N THR A 24 41.78 10.35 -10.45
CA THR A 24 40.95 9.42 -9.67
C THR A 24 39.84 10.15 -8.93
N ARG A 25 40.17 11.27 -8.26
CA ARG A 25 39.18 12.10 -7.57
C ARG A 25 38.13 12.67 -8.54
N ARG A 26 38.58 13.24 -9.66
CA ARG A 26 37.68 13.78 -10.70
C ARG A 26 36.78 12.71 -11.32
N MET A 27 37.25 11.46 -11.44
CA MET A 27 36.43 10.36 -11.94
C MET A 27 35.25 10.04 -11.01
N PHE A 28 35.46 10.09 -9.69
CA PHE A 28 34.37 9.91 -8.73
C PHE A 28 33.43 11.11 -8.67
N ASP A 29 33.96 12.34 -8.79
CA ASP A 29 33.14 13.56 -8.77
C ASP A 29 32.15 13.63 -9.94
N VAL A 30 32.56 13.18 -11.13
CA VAL A 30 31.66 13.15 -12.31
C VAL A 30 30.86 11.85 -12.43
N SER A 31 30.98 10.93 -11.48
CA SER A 31 30.26 9.66 -11.50
C SER A 31 28.75 9.90 -11.33
N PRO A 32 27.89 9.31 -12.18
CA PRO A 32 26.44 9.39 -12.01
C PRO A 32 25.93 8.60 -10.80
N ILE A 33 26.79 7.78 -10.19
CA ILE A 33 26.49 6.92 -9.03
C ILE A 33 26.99 7.60 -7.76
N SER A 34 26.12 7.70 -6.75
CA SER A 34 26.48 8.21 -5.42
C SER A 34 27.49 7.28 -4.79
N THR A 35 28.64 7.80 -4.39
CA THR A 35 29.72 7.00 -3.79
C THR A 35 30.22 7.65 -2.51
N VAL A 36 30.32 6.86 -1.45
CA VAL A 36 31.02 7.22 -0.22
C VAL A 36 32.07 6.15 0.12
N VAL A 37 33.14 6.55 0.79
CA VAL A 37 34.15 5.65 1.33
C VAL A 37 34.13 5.76 2.85
N VAL A 38 34.03 4.62 3.51
CA VAL A 38 33.96 4.50 4.96
C VAL A 38 35.24 3.81 5.44
N ASP A 39 35.86 4.32 6.49
CA ASP A 39 37.02 3.67 7.12
C ASP A 39 36.61 2.64 8.17
N SER A 40 37.57 1.90 8.71
CA SER A 40 37.35 0.87 9.74
C SER A 40 36.72 1.40 11.05
N THR A 41 36.62 2.72 11.24
CA THR A 41 35.96 3.33 12.40
C THR A 41 34.50 3.64 12.17
N GLY A 42 33.99 3.43 10.95
CA GLY A 42 32.62 3.77 10.55
C GLY A 42 32.45 5.20 10.03
N VAL A 43 33.55 5.95 9.92
CA VAL A 43 33.53 7.36 9.49
C VAL A 43 33.64 7.46 7.97
N ILE A 44 32.81 8.31 7.37
CA ILE A 44 32.89 8.64 5.95
C ILE A 44 34.11 9.53 5.70
N THR A 45 35.09 9.01 4.96
CA THR A 45 36.34 9.71 4.60
C THR A 45 36.28 10.38 3.23
N PHE A 46 35.36 9.93 2.38
CA PHE A 46 35.12 10.50 1.06
C PHE A 46 33.64 10.43 0.69
N ALA A 47 33.15 11.47 0.00
CA ALA A 47 31.84 11.50 -0.64
C ALA A 47 31.94 12.31 -1.94
N ASN A 48 31.40 11.78 -3.04
CA ASN A 48 31.30 12.55 -4.28
C ASN A 48 30.08 13.49 -4.27
N GLU A 49 30.05 14.46 -5.21
CA GLU A 49 28.96 15.43 -5.30
C GLU A 49 27.58 14.75 -5.43
N ARG A 50 27.50 13.66 -6.19
CA ARG A 50 26.27 12.89 -6.38
C ARG A 50 25.73 12.29 -5.07
N ALA A 51 26.62 11.79 -4.19
CA ALA A 51 26.24 11.30 -2.87
C ALA A 51 25.71 12.40 -1.97
N ALA A 52 26.38 13.56 -1.94
CA ALA A 52 25.93 14.72 -1.18
C ALA A 52 24.53 15.18 -1.62
N GLU A 53 24.29 15.29 -2.93
CA GLU A 53 22.97 15.60 -3.49
C GLU A 53 21.91 14.56 -3.10
N THR A 54 22.22 13.27 -3.25
CA THR A 54 21.29 12.16 -2.96
C THR A 54 20.98 12.04 -1.47
N LEU A 55 21.83 12.56 -0.59
CA LEU A 55 21.60 12.57 0.85
C LEU A 55 21.10 13.93 1.38
N SER A 56 20.86 14.92 0.50
CA SER A 56 20.51 16.29 0.88
C SER A 56 21.49 16.92 1.88
N LEU A 57 22.78 16.57 1.78
CA LEU A 57 23.86 17.06 2.64
C LEU A 57 24.96 17.71 1.78
N THR A 58 25.95 18.34 2.42
CA THR A 58 27.17 18.79 1.75
C THR A 58 28.28 17.77 1.94
N CYS A 59 29.22 17.68 1.00
CA CYS A 59 30.40 16.82 1.15
C CYS A 59 31.16 17.13 2.45
N ASP A 60 31.32 18.41 2.80
CA ASP A 60 31.99 18.83 4.03
C ASP A 60 31.31 18.28 5.29
N VAL A 61 29.97 18.20 5.31
CA VAL A 61 29.23 17.60 6.43
C VAL A 61 29.44 16.10 6.46
N LEU A 62 29.32 15.43 5.31
CA LEU A 62 29.53 13.98 5.21
C LEU A 62 30.93 13.56 5.65
N THR A 63 31.97 14.33 5.28
CA THR A 63 33.38 14.01 5.60
C THR A 63 33.91 14.71 6.86
N SER A 64 33.05 15.35 7.64
CA SER A 64 33.44 16.14 8.83
C SER A 64 33.96 15.28 10.00
N GLY A 65 33.87 13.95 9.90
CA GLY A 65 34.16 13.03 10.99
C GLY A 65 33.06 12.93 12.05
N THR A 66 31.95 13.67 11.89
CA THR A 66 30.77 13.58 12.78
C THR A 66 29.63 12.75 12.20
N CYS A 67 29.76 12.28 10.96
CA CYS A 67 28.80 11.36 10.34
C CYS A 67 29.35 9.94 10.46
N ASP A 68 28.88 9.22 11.47
CA ASP A 68 29.09 7.78 11.61
C ASP A 68 27.96 7.05 10.89
N ILE A 69 28.28 6.02 10.11
CA ILE A 69 27.27 5.21 9.43
C ILE A 69 26.35 4.46 10.40
N ALA A 70 26.80 4.25 11.64
CA ALA A 70 25.98 3.68 12.72
C ALA A 70 24.84 4.60 13.18
N ASP A 71 24.95 5.93 12.95
CA ASP A 71 23.91 6.90 13.27
C ASP A 71 22.80 6.94 12.19
N TRP A 72 22.99 6.26 11.07
CA TRP A 72 22.00 6.19 9.99
C TRP A 72 21.02 5.05 10.27
N ASN A 73 19.76 5.41 10.52
CA ASN A 73 18.69 4.43 10.64
C ASN A 73 18.27 3.97 9.25
N LEU A 74 18.55 2.70 8.94
CA LEU A 74 18.09 2.03 7.75
C LEU A 74 16.80 1.27 8.08
N TYR A 75 15.88 1.23 7.14
CA TYR A 75 14.59 0.56 7.30
C TYR A 75 14.30 -0.38 6.14
N ARG A 76 13.58 -1.45 6.45
CA ARG A 76 13.03 -2.42 5.48
C ARG A 76 11.77 -1.85 4.81
N ASP A 77 11.26 -2.59 3.84
CA ASP A 77 10.03 -2.26 3.12
C ASP A 77 8.78 -2.20 3.99
N ASP A 78 8.72 -3.04 5.03
CA ASP A 78 7.65 -3.03 6.04
C ASP A 78 7.82 -1.93 7.11
N GLY A 79 8.85 -1.09 6.99
CA GLY A 79 9.17 -0.01 7.96
C GLY A 79 9.91 -0.47 9.21
N THR A 80 10.27 -1.76 9.32
CA THR A 80 11.07 -2.28 10.43
C THR A 80 12.50 -1.76 10.34
N PRO A 81 13.10 -1.25 11.44
CA PRO A 81 14.50 -0.82 11.43
C PRO A 81 15.43 -2.02 11.22
N ILE A 82 16.44 -1.84 10.37
CA ILE A 82 17.49 -2.82 10.12
C ILE A 82 18.48 -2.79 11.29
N PRO A 83 18.67 -3.90 12.02
CA PRO A 83 19.61 -3.94 13.13
C PRO A 83 21.07 -3.81 12.65
N ALA A 84 21.95 -3.35 13.54
CA ALA A 84 23.32 -2.97 13.19
C ALA A 84 24.15 -4.12 12.59
N ASP A 85 23.94 -5.36 13.03
CA ASP A 85 24.58 -6.57 12.51
C ASP A 85 24.11 -6.95 11.10
N GLU A 86 22.98 -6.40 10.64
CA GLU A 86 22.47 -6.58 9.28
C GLU A 86 22.80 -5.40 8.35
N ASN A 87 23.40 -4.34 8.88
CA ASN A 87 23.83 -3.19 8.07
C ASN A 87 24.88 -3.65 7.03
N PRO A 88 24.70 -3.35 5.73
CA PRO A 88 25.57 -3.85 4.68
C PRO A 88 27.03 -3.42 4.83
N VAL A 89 27.30 -2.26 5.43
CA VAL A 89 28.67 -1.79 5.66
C VAL A 89 29.31 -2.52 6.84
N ILE A 90 28.59 -2.68 7.94
CA ILE A 90 29.05 -3.41 9.13
C ILE A 90 29.37 -4.86 8.75
N ARG A 91 28.48 -5.52 8.00
CA ARG A 91 28.76 -6.89 7.53
C ARG A 91 30.00 -6.99 6.66
N VAL A 92 30.25 -6.03 5.77
CA VAL A 92 31.46 -6.06 4.92
C VAL A 92 32.72 -5.93 5.78
N PHE A 93 32.73 -5.06 6.79
CA PHE A 93 33.85 -4.96 7.73
C PHE A 93 34.05 -6.24 8.55
N GLU A 94 32.97 -6.89 8.99
CA GLU A 94 33.05 -8.10 9.80
C GLU A 94 33.44 -9.36 9.01
N THR A 95 32.93 -9.48 7.78
CA THR A 95 33.05 -10.72 6.99
C THR A 95 34.08 -10.63 5.86
N GLY A 96 34.39 -9.42 5.39
CA GLY A 96 35.16 -9.20 4.17
C GLY A 96 34.42 -9.57 2.88
N GLU A 97 33.14 -9.97 2.94
CA GLU A 97 32.34 -10.32 1.78
C GLU A 97 31.55 -9.10 1.27
N PRO A 98 31.58 -8.79 -0.05
CA PRO A 98 30.82 -7.67 -0.59
C PRO A 98 29.31 -7.94 -0.56
N VAL A 99 28.53 -6.87 -0.40
CA VAL A 99 27.05 -6.89 -0.46
C VAL A 99 26.60 -6.06 -1.65
N TYR A 100 25.71 -6.60 -2.49
CA TYR A 100 25.22 -5.94 -3.71
C TYR A 100 23.70 -5.83 -3.72
N GLY A 101 23.18 -4.72 -4.23
CA GLY A 101 21.73 -4.53 -4.45
C GLY A 101 20.89 -4.57 -3.18
N PHE A 102 21.43 -4.12 -2.05
CA PHE A 102 20.73 -4.09 -0.79
C PHE A 102 19.76 -2.90 -0.76
N GLU A 103 18.47 -3.21 -0.91
CA GLU A 103 17.38 -2.24 -0.88
C GLU A 103 16.95 -1.92 0.55
N HIS A 104 16.86 -0.63 0.84
CA HIS A 104 16.40 -0.10 2.12
C HIS A 104 15.92 1.34 1.90
N TRP A 105 15.25 1.92 2.88
CA TRP A 105 15.00 3.35 2.90
C TRP A 105 15.60 4.01 4.13
N ILE A 106 15.82 5.32 4.00
CA ILE A 106 16.35 6.19 5.04
C ILE A 106 15.44 7.41 5.22
N GLU A 107 15.37 7.92 6.45
CA GLU A 107 14.77 9.21 6.74
C GLU A 107 15.87 10.28 6.71
N LEU A 108 15.66 11.32 5.91
CA LEU A 108 16.59 12.45 5.82
C LEU A 108 16.29 13.48 6.91
N SER A 109 17.24 14.39 7.15
CA SER A 109 17.09 15.45 8.16
C SER A 109 15.92 16.42 7.91
N ASP A 110 15.42 16.49 6.66
CA ASP A 110 14.24 17.27 6.29
C ASP A 110 12.91 16.50 6.47
N GLY A 111 12.97 15.26 6.96
CA GLY A 111 11.84 14.36 7.18
C GLY A 111 11.35 13.66 5.91
N SER A 112 12.07 13.79 4.78
CA SER A 112 11.72 13.08 3.56
C SER A 112 12.34 11.67 3.53
N GLU A 113 11.57 10.72 2.98
CA GLU A 113 11.99 9.34 2.79
C GLU A 113 12.71 9.19 1.44
N ARG A 114 13.85 8.49 1.45
CA ARG A 114 14.55 8.04 0.24
C ARG A 114 14.79 6.55 0.26
N TRP A 115 14.39 5.90 -0.82
CA TRP A 115 14.72 4.51 -1.10
C TRP A 115 16.04 4.41 -1.83
N LEU A 116 16.94 3.59 -1.30
CA LEU A 116 18.28 3.38 -1.82
C LEU A 116 18.50 1.92 -2.18
N SER A 117 19.03 1.68 -3.38
CA SER A 117 19.68 0.43 -3.72
C SER A 117 21.18 0.61 -3.52
N SER A 118 21.75 -0.08 -2.53
CA SER A 118 23.14 0.10 -2.12
C SER A 118 23.99 -1.13 -2.39
N SER A 119 25.26 -0.91 -2.69
CA SER A 119 26.28 -1.94 -2.83
C SER A 119 27.52 -1.51 -2.07
N SER A 120 28.00 -2.39 -1.21
CA SER A 120 29.15 -2.17 -0.32
C SER A 120 30.24 -3.17 -0.67
N SER A 121 31.43 -2.69 -0.98
CA SER A 121 32.58 -3.52 -1.37
C SER A 121 33.83 -3.18 -0.55
N PRO A 122 34.57 -4.18 -0.07
CA PRO A 122 35.77 -3.95 0.74
C PRO A 122 36.95 -3.54 -0.13
N THR A 123 37.78 -2.66 0.41
CA THR A 123 39.16 -2.41 -0.02
C THR A 123 40.06 -2.97 1.06
N LEU A 124 41.00 -3.83 0.66
CA LEU A 124 41.88 -4.53 1.57
C LEU A 124 43.23 -3.81 1.68
N ASP A 125 43.83 -3.85 2.86
CA ASP A 125 45.23 -3.48 3.07
C ASP A 125 46.19 -4.58 2.58
N ASP A 126 47.50 -4.32 2.69
CA ASP A 126 48.57 -5.27 2.33
C ASP A 126 48.55 -6.56 3.19
N GLU A 127 47.87 -6.56 4.33
CA GLU A 127 47.72 -7.72 5.23
C GLU A 127 46.45 -8.54 4.93
N GLY A 128 45.60 -8.08 4.00
CA GLY A 128 44.34 -8.71 3.63
C GLY A 128 43.19 -8.39 4.58
N THR A 129 43.33 -7.38 5.43
CA THR A 129 42.28 -6.86 6.31
C THR A 129 41.49 -5.77 5.59
N VAL A 130 40.19 -5.65 5.87
CA VAL A 130 39.36 -4.58 5.29
C VAL A 130 39.79 -3.23 5.86
N GLU A 131 40.40 -2.39 5.02
CA GLU A 131 40.86 -1.04 5.38
C GLU A 131 39.74 -0.01 5.18
N TYR A 132 39.02 -0.14 4.06
CA TYR A 132 37.92 0.74 3.69
C TYR A 132 36.75 -0.06 3.13
N VAL A 133 35.54 0.51 3.20
CA VAL A 133 34.37 0.03 2.47
C VAL A 133 33.91 1.13 1.52
N VAL A 134 33.87 0.80 0.23
CA VAL A 134 33.29 1.66 -0.80
C VAL A 134 31.81 1.33 -0.90
N VAL A 135 30.97 2.33 -0.66
CA VAL A 135 29.52 2.22 -0.77
C VAL A 135 29.06 3.02 -1.96
N SER A 136 28.47 2.33 -2.94
CA SER A 136 27.76 2.95 -4.05
C SER A 136 26.26 2.80 -3.84
N PHE A 137 25.48 3.85 -4.05
CA PHE A 137 24.03 3.80 -3.92
C PHE A 137 23.31 4.61 -5.00
N GLU A 138 22.10 4.18 -5.32
CA GLU A 138 21.21 4.86 -6.25
C GLU A 138 19.88 5.17 -5.57
N ASP A 139 19.35 6.37 -5.82
CA ASP A 139 18.00 6.74 -5.41
C ASP A 139 16.98 6.03 -6.30
N VAL A 140 16.33 5.02 -5.74
CA VAL A 140 15.27 4.26 -6.39
C VAL A 140 13.88 4.70 -5.94
N THR A 141 13.76 5.85 -5.26
CA THR A 141 12.49 6.37 -4.73
C THR A 141 11.44 6.54 -5.82
N ALA A 142 11.81 7.09 -6.98
CA ALA A 142 10.87 7.26 -8.09
C ALA A 142 10.43 5.91 -8.69
N LEU A 143 11.31 4.90 -8.67
CA LEU A 143 11.00 3.55 -9.11
C LEU A 143 10.05 2.87 -8.12
N LYS A 144 10.36 2.90 -6.81
CA LYS A 144 9.51 2.37 -5.76
C LYS A 144 8.14 3.03 -5.74
N ARG A 145 8.06 4.37 -5.79
CA ARG A 145 6.79 5.10 -5.92
C ARG A 145 6.02 4.74 -7.18
N ARG A 146 6.72 4.38 -8.27
CA ARG A 146 6.07 3.92 -9.51
C ARG A 146 5.56 2.49 -9.36
N GLU A 147 6.30 1.61 -8.71
CA GLU A 147 5.87 0.24 -8.40
C GLU A 147 4.69 0.23 -7.43
N GLU A 148 4.76 1.00 -6.35
CA GLU A 148 3.66 1.24 -5.41
C GLU A 148 2.43 1.78 -6.13
N ARG A 149 2.59 2.83 -6.98
CA ARG A 149 1.48 3.36 -7.77
C ARG A 149 0.92 2.33 -8.75
N LEU A 150 1.77 1.56 -9.43
CA LEU A 150 1.30 0.51 -10.34
C LEU A 150 0.56 -0.59 -9.59
N THR A 151 0.97 -0.92 -8.37
CA THR A 151 0.35 -1.95 -7.55
C THR A 151 -0.97 -1.46 -6.96
N SER A 152 -1.02 -0.16 -6.62
CA SER A 152 -2.20 0.53 -6.14
C SER A 152 -3.21 0.85 -7.26
N ASP A 153 -2.76 1.02 -8.52
CA ASP A 153 -3.61 1.29 -9.70
C ASP A 153 -4.32 0.03 -10.23
N HIS A 154 -4.02 -1.15 -9.68
CA HIS A 154 -4.71 -2.38 -10.05
C HIS A 154 -5.56 -2.87 -8.88
N VAL A 155 -6.75 -3.34 -9.23
CA VAL A 155 -7.63 -4.06 -8.30
C VAL A 155 -7.85 -5.46 -8.84
N ARG A 156 -7.90 -6.44 -7.93
CA ARG A 156 -8.32 -7.81 -8.22
C ARG A 156 -9.82 -7.89 -8.05
N LEU A 157 -10.56 -8.09 -9.13
CA LEU A 157 -11.97 -8.46 -9.07
C LEU A 157 -12.06 -9.95 -8.77
N LEU A 158 -12.81 -10.29 -7.73
CA LEU A 158 -12.99 -11.64 -7.24
C LEU A 158 -14.46 -12.04 -7.30
N GLU A 159 -14.72 -13.25 -7.75
CA GLU A 159 -16.03 -13.89 -7.70
C GLU A 159 -15.92 -15.19 -6.92
N PHE A 160 -16.63 -15.25 -5.80
CA PHE A 160 -16.71 -16.44 -4.95
C PHE A 160 -18.09 -17.06 -5.09
N CYS A 161 -18.17 -18.37 -5.23
CA CYS A 161 -19.42 -19.09 -5.37
C CYS A 161 -19.64 -20.04 -4.20
N THR A 162 -20.88 -20.13 -3.70
CA THR A 162 -21.32 -21.08 -2.68
C THR A 162 -22.68 -21.66 -3.02
N ASN A 163 -23.01 -22.79 -2.39
CA ASN A 163 -24.18 -23.59 -2.71
C ASN A 163 -25.53 -22.94 -2.29
N ARG A 164 -26.63 -23.58 -2.69
CA ARG A 164 -28.02 -23.17 -2.40
C ARG A 164 -28.36 -22.94 -0.92
N SER A 165 -27.61 -23.49 0.04
CA SER A 165 -27.92 -23.31 1.46
C SER A 165 -27.80 -21.85 1.91
N ALA A 166 -26.99 -21.05 1.21
CA ALA A 166 -26.81 -19.62 1.44
C ALA A 166 -27.94 -18.75 0.85
N VAL A 167 -28.83 -19.32 0.02
CA VAL A 167 -29.94 -18.58 -0.60
C VAL A 167 -31.04 -18.32 0.43
N PRO A 168 -31.44 -17.05 0.68
CA PRO A 168 -32.56 -16.72 1.55
C PRO A 168 -33.86 -17.37 1.08
N PRO A 169 -34.72 -17.90 1.98
CA PRO A 169 -36.01 -18.50 1.63
C PRO A 169 -36.86 -17.72 0.63
N THR A 170 -36.93 -16.39 0.78
CA THR A 170 -37.65 -15.48 -0.13
C THR A 170 -37.14 -15.58 -1.57
N LEU A 171 -35.87 -15.92 -1.77
CA LEU A 171 -35.20 -16.01 -3.08
C LEU A 171 -35.03 -17.45 -3.59
N ARG A 172 -35.57 -18.48 -2.91
CA ARG A 172 -35.44 -19.90 -3.31
C ARG A 172 -36.38 -20.34 -4.43
N GLY A 173 -37.23 -19.44 -4.93
CA GLY A 173 -38.20 -19.72 -6.00
C GLY A 173 -37.56 -19.94 -7.36
N ASP A 174 -38.39 -20.14 -8.37
CA ASP A 174 -38.00 -20.25 -9.80
C ASP A 174 -37.76 -18.86 -10.43
N GLY A 175 -37.36 -17.90 -9.60
CA GLY A 175 -37.12 -16.52 -10.00
C GLY A 175 -35.86 -16.38 -10.83
N ASP A 176 -35.77 -15.26 -11.54
CA ASP A 176 -34.56 -14.85 -12.25
C ASP A 176 -33.41 -14.56 -11.25
N GLU A 177 -32.20 -14.48 -11.79
CA GLU A 177 -31.03 -14.01 -11.05
C GLU A 177 -31.33 -12.66 -10.39
N THR A 178 -31.05 -12.57 -9.08
CA THR A 178 -31.19 -11.33 -8.31
C THR A 178 -29.81 -10.78 -7.99
N ARG A 179 -29.55 -9.54 -8.38
CA ARG A 179 -28.34 -8.80 -8.06
C ARG A 179 -28.61 -7.80 -6.94
N ILE A 180 -27.89 -7.94 -5.84
CA ILE A 180 -27.88 -7.02 -4.72
C ILE A 180 -26.53 -6.30 -4.71
N GLU A 181 -26.51 -5.01 -5.00
CA GLU A 181 -25.32 -4.19 -4.92
C GLU A 181 -24.98 -3.88 -3.46
N VAL A 182 -23.70 -3.95 -3.12
CA VAL A 182 -23.18 -3.54 -1.81
C VAL A 182 -22.58 -2.15 -1.97
N ASP A 183 -23.36 -1.15 -1.55
CA ASP A 183 -22.97 0.25 -1.68
C ASP A 183 -21.82 0.60 -0.72
N SER A 184 -21.93 0.19 0.55
CA SER A 184 -20.90 0.38 1.57
C SER A 184 -21.11 -0.55 2.76
N VAL A 185 -20.01 -0.89 3.44
CA VAL A 185 -19.98 -1.65 4.69
C VAL A 185 -19.25 -0.80 5.72
N VAL A 186 -19.95 -0.39 6.76
CA VAL A 186 -19.44 0.50 7.79
C VAL A 186 -19.29 -0.24 9.11
N SER A 187 -18.06 -0.32 9.63
CA SER A 187 -17.79 -0.87 10.95
C SER A 187 -18.02 0.17 12.03
N LEU A 188 -18.83 -0.18 13.03
CA LEU A 188 -19.14 0.67 14.17
C LEU A 188 -18.15 0.43 15.33
N PRO A 189 -17.98 1.41 16.25
CA PRO A 189 -17.01 1.29 17.34
C PRO A 189 -17.28 0.15 18.34
N ASP A 190 -18.50 -0.37 18.38
CA ASP A 190 -18.91 -1.49 19.24
C ASP A 190 -18.66 -2.86 18.59
N GLY A 191 -18.09 -2.90 17.38
CA GLY A 191 -17.80 -4.11 16.63
C GLY A 191 -18.95 -4.60 15.73
N THR A 192 -20.11 -3.94 15.76
CA THR A 192 -21.20 -4.21 14.83
C THR A 192 -20.93 -3.58 13.46
N THR A 193 -21.67 -4.01 12.44
CA THR A 193 -21.56 -3.44 11.09
C THR A 193 -22.91 -2.96 10.58
N VAL A 194 -22.87 -1.86 9.82
CA VAL A 194 -24.01 -1.34 9.07
C VAL A 194 -23.70 -1.44 7.59
N GLN A 195 -24.57 -2.10 6.84
CA GLN A 195 -24.41 -2.28 5.40
C GLN A 195 -25.49 -1.52 4.65
N TYR A 196 -25.06 -0.82 3.60
CA TYR A 196 -25.93 -0.18 2.64
C TYR A 196 -25.96 -1.05 1.39
N MET A 197 -27.15 -1.46 1.00
CA MET A 197 -27.34 -2.36 -0.14
C MET A 197 -28.51 -1.88 -0.99
N GLY A 198 -28.46 -2.17 -2.28
CA GLY A 198 -29.55 -1.83 -3.19
C GLY A 198 -29.75 -2.84 -4.30
N THR A 199 -30.94 -2.81 -4.88
CA THR A 199 -31.33 -3.67 -6.00
C THR A 199 -32.52 -3.06 -6.74
N ASP A 200 -32.59 -3.27 -8.05
CA ASP A 200 -33.75 -3.03 -8.90
C ASP A 200 -34.48 -4.33 -9.30
N ASP A 201 -33.95 -5.49 -8.90
CA ASP A 201 -34.51 -6.81 -9.22
C ASP A 201 -35.64 -7.23 -8.28
N LEU A 202 -35.70 -6.63 -7.08
CA LEU A 202 -36.69 -6.97 -6.05
C LEU A 202 -37.57 -5.77 -5.66
N PRO A 203 -38.88 -5.99 -5.41
CA PRO A 203 -39.69 -5.04 -4.67
C PRO A 203 -39.10 -4.79 -3.28
N ALA A 204 -39.17 -3.54 -2.82
CA ALA A 204 -38.62 -3.11 -1.52
C ALA A 204 -38.99 -4.02 -0.33
N SER A 205 -40.23 -4.50 -0.26
CA SER A 205 -40.68 -5.38 0.83
C SER A 205 -40.03 -6.77 0.78
N GLU A 206 -39.85 -7.32 -0.42
CA GLU A 206 -39.20 -8.62 -0.61
C GLU A 206 -37.70 -8.50 -0.35
N PHE A 207 -37.08 -7.39 -0.77
CA PHE A 207 -35.68 -7.13 -0.51
C PHE A 207 -35.36 -7.04 1.00
N VAL A 208 -36.15 -6.27 1.76
CA VAL A 208 -36.00 -6.20 3.22
C VAL A 208 -36.16 -7.59 3.85
N THR A 209 -37.19 -8.34 3.44
CA THR A 209 -37.45 -9.70 3.98
C THR A 209 -36.29 -10.64 3.68
N ALA A 210 -35.76 -10.65 2.46
CA ALA A 210 -34.66 -11.51 2.06
C ALA A 210 -33.38 -11.24 2.87
N VAL A 211 -33.13 -9.98 3.25
CA VAL A 211 -31.97 -9.61 4.06
C VAL A 211 -32.17 -9.99 5.53
N GLU A 212 -33.36 -9.79 6.09
CA GLU A 212 -33.68 -10.20 7.47
C GLU A 212 -33.68 -11.73 7.66
N GLU A 213 -33.86 -12.51 6.59
CA GLU A 213 -33.76 -13.96 6.63
C GLU A 213 -32.32 -14.49 6.78
N VAL A 214 -31.31 -13.65 6.52
CA VAL A 214 -29.91 -14.05 6.65
C VAL A 214 -29.50 -13.95 8.12
N PRO A 215 -29.01 -15.04 8.76
CA PRO A 215 -28.82 -15.12 10.21
C PRO A 215 -27.92 -14.06 10.87
N HIS A 216 -27.07 -13.39 10.09
CA HIS A 216 -26.11 -12.41 10.60
C HIS A 216 -26.70 -11.00 10.74
N TYR A 217 -27.83 -10.71 10.08
CA TYR A 217 -28.51 -9.41 10.20
C TYR A 217 -29.54 -9.45 11.32
N LEU A 218 -29.59 -8.35 12.07
CA LEU A 218 -30.57 -8.12 13.14
C LEU A 218 -31.85 -7.51 12.61
N ASP A 219 -31.70 -6.50 11.74
CA ASP A 219 -32.79 -5.79 11.11
C ASP A 219 -32.36 -5.22 9.75
N ALA A 220 -33.35 -4.85 8.95
CA ALA A 220 -33.15 -4.06 7.76
C ALA A 220 -34.21 -2.95 7.65
N ARG A 221 -33.77 -1.77 7.22
CA ARG A 221 -34.62 -0.59 7.03
C ARG A 221 -34.54 -0.09 5.60
N LEU A 222 -35.69 0.04 4.95
CA LEU A 222 -35.78 0.70 3.65
C LEU A 222 -35.43 2.19 3.78
N LEU A 223 -34.46 2.64 2.98
CA LEU A 223 -34.02 4.03 2.92
C LEU A 223 -34.71 4.80 1.79
N SER A 224 -34.76 4.20 0.61
CA SER A 224 -35.36 4.81 -0.56
C SER A 224 -35.82 3.76 -1.56
N SER A 225 -36.75 4.17 -2.41
CA SER A 225 -37.20 3.41 -3.58
C SER A 225 -37.44 4.42 -4.68
N ILE A 226 -36.46 4.61 -5.56
CA ILE A 226 -36.47 5.63 -6.62
C ILE A 226 -36.28 4.93 -7.95
N ASP A 227 -37.19 5.18 -8.91
CA ASP A 227 -37.14 4.63 -10.27
C ASP A 227 -36.94 3.11 -10.34
N GLY A 228 -37.53 2.37 -9.38
CA GLY A 228 -37.43 0.91 -9.29
C GLY A 228 -36.25 0.42 -8.45
N TYR A 229 -35.25 1.25 -8.19
CA TYR A 229 -34.12 0.91 -7.34
C TYR A 229 -34.45 1.11 -5.87
N SER A 230 -34.44 0.03 -5.10
CA SER A 230 -34.66 0.02 -3.65
C SER A 230 -33.33 -0.02 -2.94
N ARG A 231 -33.09 0.93 -2.03
CA ARG A 231 -31.91 0.95 -1.16
C ARG A 231 -32.34 0.71 0.28
N ILE A 232 -31.64 -0.19 0.96
CA ILE A 232 -31.84 -0.50 2.36
C ILE A 232 -30.56 -0.25 3.16
N GLU A 233 -30.74 -0.24 4.46
CA GLU A 233 -29.70 -0.28 5.46
C GLU A 233 -29.94 -1.50 6.34
N ALA A 234 -28.93 -2.35 6.54
CA ALA A 234 -29.02 -3.55 7.35
C ALA A 234 -27.96 -3.56 8.46
N HIS A 235 -28.35 -3.95 9.66
CA HIS A 235 -27.50 -3.94 10.85
C HIS A 235 -27.12 -5.38 11.19
N ALA A 236 -25.83 -5.63 11.47
CA ALA A 236 -25.33 -6.96 11.81
C ALA A 236 -24.50 -6.91 13.11
N GLU A 237 -24.80 -7.83 14.02
CA GLU A 237 -24.12 -8.02 15.31
C GLU A 237 -22.74 -8.69 15.16
N SER A 238 -22.45 -9.24 13.97
CA SER A 238 -21.22 -9.95 13.66
C SER A 238 -20.71 -9.55 12.27
N THR A 239 -19.45 -9.90 12.00
CA THR A 239 -18.86 -9.81 10.67
C THR A 239 -19.71 -10.58 9.66
N THR A 240 -19.89 -10.02 8.47
CA THR A 240 -20.58 -10.67 7.35
C THR A 240 -19.58 -10.96 6.23
N VAL A 241 -20.00 -11.74 5.23
CA VAL A 241 -19.21 -11.95 4.01
C VAL A 241 -18.81 -10.62 3.36
N SER A 242 -19.73 -9.64 3.31
CA SER A 242 -19.44 -8.32 2.75
C SER A 242 -18.33 -7.56 3.50
N HIS A 243 -18.16 -7.81 4.81
CA HIS A 243 -17.11 -7.17 5.61
C HIS A 243 -15.72 -7.76 5.36
N VAL A 244 -15.61 -8.95 4.77
CA VAL A 244 -14.30 -9.57 4.47
C VAL A 244 -13.44 -8.70 3.55
N PHE A 245 -14.04 -8.09 2.52
CA PHE A 245 -13.27 -7.28 1.55
C PHE A 245 -12.76 -5.96 2.16
N PRO A 246 -13.59 -5.12 2.83
CA PRO A 246 -13.10 -3.93 3.52
C PRO A 246 -12.03 -4.20 4.58
N ALA A 247 -12.13 -5.33 5.29
CA ALA A 247 -11.11 -5.73 6.27
C ALA A 247 -9.73 -6.00 5.65
N LEU A 248 -9.68 -6.22 4.33
CA LEU A 248 -8.46 -6.45 3.55
C LEU A 248 -8.10 -5.24 2.67
N GLY A 249 -8.67 -4.07 2.95
CA GLY A 249 -8.43 -2.84 2.16
C GLY A 249 -9.13 -2.81 0.81
N GLY A 250 -10.03 -3.78 0.55
CA GLY A 250 -10.84 -3.85 -0.66
C GLY A 250 -12.29 -3.40 -0.44
N ARG A 251 -13.17 -3.83 -1.33
CA ARG A 251 -14.59 -3.47 -1.28
C ARG A 251 -15.49 -4.61 -1.74
N ALA A 252 -16.58 -4.84 -1.01
CA ALA A 252 -17.66 -5.70 -1.49
C ALA A 252 -18.44 -4.97 -2.58
N ARG A 253 -18.70 -5.61 -3.71
CA ARG A 253 -19.38 -5.00 -4.86
C ARG A 253 -20.82 -5.43 -4.99
N ALA A 254 -21.07 -6.73 -4.95
CA ALA A 254 -22.41 -7.28 -5.11
C ALA A 254 -22.52 -8.70 -4.57
N VAL A 255 -23.77 -9.09 -4.31
CA VAL A 255 -24.17 -10.48 -4.11
C VAL A 255 -25.13 -10.83 -5.23
N ILE A 256 -24.83 -11.87 -5.99
CA ILE A 256 -25.72 -12.42 -7.01
C ILE A 256 -26.34 -13.68 -6.44
N VAL A 257 -27.66 -13.73 -6.41
CA VAL A 257 -28.43 -14.84 -5.88
C VAL A 257 -29.21 -15.49 -7.02
N THR A 258 -28.95 -16.76 -7.24
CA THR A 258 -29.70 -17.59 -8.17
C THR A 258 -30.45 -18.69 -7.41
N PRO A 259 -31.36 -19.44 -8.05
CA PRO A 259 -32.03 -20.57 -7.41
C PRO A 259 -31.08 -21.71 -6.97
N GLU A 260 -29.86 -21.79 -7.51
CA GLU A 260 -28.92 -22.89 -7.28
C GLU A 260 -27.71 -22.50 -6.42
N GLU A 261 -27.27 -21.24 -6.50
CA GLU A 261 -26.02 -20.76 -5.89
C GLU A 261 -26.07 -19.28 -5.52
N VAL A 262 -25.17 -18.88 -4.64
CA VAL A 262 -24.89 -17.48 -4.28
C VAL A 262 -23.47 -17.14 -4.70
N ARG A 263 -23.31 -16.01 -5.38
CA ARG A 263 -22.00 -15.48 -5.76
C ARG A 263 -21.72 -14.16 -5.05
N PHE A 264 -20.56 -14.07 -4.42
CA PHE A 264 -20.06 -12.87 -3.77
C PHE A 264 -19.01 -12.23 -4.67
N LEU A 265 -19.27 -10.99 -5.08
CA LEU A 265 -18.38 -10.20 -5.90
C LEU A 265 -17.72 -9.14 -5.03
N GLY A 266 -16.40 -9.06 -5.10
CA GLY A 266 -15.64 -8.01 -4.41
C GLY A 266 -14.39 -7.63 -5.17
N GLU A 267 -13.72 -6.61 -4.68
CA GLU A 267 -12.44 -6.15 -5.18
C GLU A 267 -11.43 -6.08 -4.05
N LEU A 268 -10.17 -6.39 -4.33
CA LEU A 268 -9.04 -6.21 -3.42
C LEU A 268 -7.95 -5.39 -4.12
N PRO A 269 -7.08 -4.71 -3.37
CA PRO A 269 -5.85 -4.15 -3.91
C PRO A 269 -5.00 -5.20 -4.65
N GLY A 270 -4.28 -4.78 -5.68
CA GLY A 270 -3.51 -5.67 -6.55
C GLY A 270 -2.41 -6.46 -5.83
N ASP A 271 -1.90 -5.99 -4.70
CA ASP A 271 -0.92 -6.65 -3.83
C ASP A 271 -1.51 -7.64 -2.82
N VAL A 272 -2.82 -7.62 -2.58
CA VAL A 272 -3.44 -8.48 -1.56
C VAL A 272 -3.72 -9.88 -2.11
N ASP A 273 -3.30 -10.92 -1.38
CA ASP A 273 -3.54 -12.32 -1.75
C ASP A 273 -5.05 -12.66 -1.65
N PRO A 274 -5.72 -13.07 -2.75
CA PRO A 274 -7.14 -13.40 -2.75
C PRO A 274 -7.50 -14.58 -1.83
N ARG A 275 -6.52 -15.41 -1.43
CA ARG A 275 -6.73 -16.49 -0.46
C ARG A 275 -7.19 -15.98 0.90
N LEU A 276 -6.77 -14.78 1.31
CA LEU A 276 -7.21 -14.17 2.58
C LEU A 276 -8.72 -13.91 2.56
N ALA A 277 -9.24 -13.41 1.44
CA ALA A 277 -10.68 -13.25 1.28
C ALA A 277 -11.39 -14.61 1.24
N ALA A 278 -10.84 -15.59 0.52
CA ALA A 278 -11.39 -16.95 0.50
C ALA A 278 -11.51 -17.55 1.91
N ASP A 279 -10.46 -17.41 2.73
CA ASP A 279 -10.43 -17.92 4.10
C ASP A 279 -11.44 -17.20 5.00
N GLY A 280 -11.57 -15.88 4.88
CA GLY A 280 -12.57 -15.11 5.62
C GLY A 280 -14.00 -15.50 5.24
N ILE A 281 -14.28 -15.78 3.96
CA ILE A 281 -15.62 -16.21 3.53
C ILE A 281 -15.91 -17.65 3.97
N ARG A 282 -14.90 -18.52 4.05
CA ARG A 282 -15.05 -19.91 4.52
C ARG A 282 -15.56 -20.02 5.95
N GLU A 283 -15.33 -19.01 6.78
CA GLU A 283 -15.88 -18.97 8.14
C GLU A 283 -17.42 -19.00 8.14
N PHE A 284 -18.04 -18.43 7.11
CA PHE A 284 -19.49 -18.39 6.93
C PHE A 284 -20.00 -19.51 6.01
N HIS A 285 -19.23 -19.77 4.95
CA HIS A 285 -19.57 -20.71 3.90
C HIS A 285 -18.40 -21.65 3.62
N PRO A 286 -18.29 -22.78 4.34
CA PRO A 286 -17.15 -23.70 4.22
C PRO A 286 -16.92 -24.27 2.82
N GLU A 287 -17.99 -24.33 2.01
CA GLU A 287 -17.96 -24.83 0.62
C GLU A 287 -17.71 -23.73 -0.41
N VAL A 288 -17.31 -22.52 0.00
CA VAL A 288 -17.04 -21.43 -0.94
C VAL A 288 -15.82 -21.71 -1.82
N GLU A 289 -15.96 -21.45 -3.10
CA GLU A 289 -14.91 -21.58 -4.11
C GLU A 289 -14.69 -20.25 -4.82
N LEU A 290 -13.42 -19.90 -5.07
CA LEU A 290 -13.07 -18.79 -5.95
C LEU A 290 -13.26 -19.25 -7.40
N VAL A 291 -14.21 -18.66 -8.11
CA VAL A 291 -14.57 -19.05 -9.49
C VAL A 291 -14.02 -18.10 -10.54
N SER A 292 -13.75 -16.84 -10.17
CA SER A 292 -13.11 -15.86 -11.06
C SER A 292 -12.15 -14.96 -10.27
N GLU A 293 -10.98 -14.71 -10.87
CA GLU A 293 -10.01 -13.70 -10.43
C GLU A 293 -9.55 -12.94 -11.67
N GLU A 294 -9.76 -11.62 -11.68
CA GLU A 294 -9.32 -10.75 -12.77
C GLU A 294 -8.56 -9.56 -12.20
N LEU A 295 -7.30 -9.39 -12.63
CA LEU A 295 -6.51 -8.21 -12.31
C LEU A 295 -6.79 -7.13 -13.35
N VAL A 296 -7.46 -6.06 -12.94
CA VAL A 296 -7.83 -4.94 -13.82
C VAL A 296 -7.19 -3.65 -13.35
N TYR A 297 -6.79 -2.84 -14.32
CA TYR A 297 -6.40 -1.46 -14.05
C TYR A 297 -7.64 -0.67 -13.64
N SER A 298 -7.65 -0.20 -12.40
CA SER A 298 -8.63 0.74 -11.88
C SER A 298 -7.87 2.00 -11.46
N PRO A 299 -7.86 3.05 -12.30
CA PRO A 299 -7.21 4.30 -11.90
C PRO A 299 -7.84 4.77 -10.61
N HIS A 300 -7.03 5.16 -9.61
CA HIS A 300 -7.55 5.58 -8.30
C HIS A 300 -8.67 6.59 -8.52
N LEU A 301 -9.88 6.18 -8.15
CA LEU A 301 -11.00 7.09 -8.19
C LEU A 301 -10.78 8.09 -7.05
N LEU A 302 -11.43 9.24 -7.14
CA LEU A 302 -11.44 10.22 -6.05
C LEU A 302 -11.79 9.57 -4.69
N TYR A 303 -12.54 8.46 -4.70
CA TYR A 303 -12.86 7.66 -3.54
C TYR A 303 -11.62 7.12 -2.82
N ASP A 304 -10.67 6.50 -3.53
CA ASP A 304 -9.49 5.86 -2.93
C ASP A 304 -8.58 6.90 -2.27
N VAL A 305 -8.34 8.01 -2.96
CA VAL A 305 -7.60 9.16 -2.44
C VAL A 305 -8.26 9.76 -1.19
N VAL A 306 -9.60 9.74 -1.14
CA VAL A 306 -10.36 10.21 0.01
C VAL A 306 -10.31 9.19 1.16
N ALA A 307 -10.46 7.90 0.87
CA ALA A 307 -10.42 6.83 1.86
C ALA A 307 -9.08 6.84 2.61
N ASP A 308 -7.96 6.91 1.88
CA ASP A 308 -6.61 6.95 2.46
C ASP A 308 -6.33 8.21 3.28
N ALA A 309 -6.97 9.33 2.94
CA ALA A 309 -6.78 10.60 3.62
C ALA A 309 -7.63 10.77 4.89
N LEU A 310 -8.61 9.89 5.10
CA LEU A 310 -9.54 9.93 6.22
C LEU A 310 -9.17 8.87 7.26
N THR A 311 -9.31 9.20 8.54
CA THR A 311 -9.29 8.16 9.59
C THR A 311 -10.48 7.23 9.38
N GLU A 312 -10.38 5.95 9.73
CA GLU A 312 -11.50 4.97 9.66
C GLU A 312 -12.83 5.54 10.19
N ARG A 313 -12.79 6.20 11.36
CA ARG A 313 -13.98 6.82 11.96
C ARG A 313 -14.57 7.97 11.13
N GLN A 314 -13.74 8.75 10.44
CA GLN A 314 -14.19 9.85 9.59
C GLN A 314 -14.79 9.31 8.29
N LEU A 315 -14.19 8.28 7.69
CA LEU A 315 -14.71 7.60 6.52
C LEU A 315 -16.06 6.94 6.84
N ALA A 316 -16.13 6.18 7.94
CA ALA A 316 -17.36 5.55 8.43
C ALA A 316 -18.51 6.56 8.62
N VAL A 317 -18.23 7.71 9.25
CA VAL A 317 -19.23 8.78 9.43
C VAL A 317 -19.67 9.39 8.11
N LEU A 318 -18.75 9.56 7.15
CA LEU A 318 -19.06 10.12 5.84
C LEU A 318 -19.91 9.15 5.01
N ASP A 319 -19.55 7.87 4.98
CA ASP A 319 -20.28 6.80 4.29
C ASP A 319 -21.69 6.65 4.86
N SER A 320 -21.84 6.54 6.18
CA SER A 320 -23.16 6.48 6.81
C SER A 320 -24.00 7.73 6.55
N ALA A 321 -23.39 8.92 6.47
CA ALA A 321 -24.12 10.13 6.13
C ALA A 321 -24.57 10.13 4.65
N TYR A 322 -23.70 9.71 3.74
CA TYR A 322 -24.01 9.67 2.31
C TYR A 322 -25.08 8.62 2.00
N PHE A 323 -24.81 7.36 2.30
CA PHE A 323 -25.71 6.26 1.96
C PHE A 323 -26.97 6.22 2.83
N GLY A 324 -26.88 6.69 4.07
CA GLY A 324 -28.05 6.87 4.95
C GLY A 324 -29.00 8.01 4.52
N GLY A 325 -28.68 8.76 3.47
CA GLY A 325 -29.54 9.81 2.92
C GLY A 325 -29.61 11.07 3.77
N TYR A 326 -28.54 11.40 4.51
CA TYR A 326 -28.45 12.66 5.27
C TYR A 326 -28.39 13.89 4.36
N PHE A 327 -27.84 13.72 3.15
CA PHE A 327 -27.72 14.77 2.15
C PHE A 327 -28.92 14.86 1.20
N ASP A 328 -29.84 13.90 1.26
CA ASP A 328 -31.00 13.82 0.37
C ASP A 328 -32.05 14.88 0.69
N THR A 329 -32.92 15.14 -0.29
CA THR A 329 -34.07 16.04 -0.15
C THR A 329 -35.33 15.34 -0.66
N PRO A 330 -36.28 14.93 0.23
CA PRO A 330 -36.20 14.99 1.69
C PRO A 330 -35.15 14.00 2.26
N ARG A 331 -34.65 14.29 3.47
CA ARG A 331 -33.67 13.41 4.14
C ARG A 331 -34.32 12.11 4.61
N THR A 332 -33.63 10.99 4.39
CA THR A 332 -34.04 9.68 4.89
C THR A 332 -33.56 9.42 6.33
N SER A 333 -32.36 9.92 6.68
CA SER A 333 -31.82 9.82 8.04
C SER A 333 -31.41 11.18 8.59
N THR A 334 -31.68 11.39 9.87
CA THR A 334 -31.29 12.59 10.59
C THR A 334 -29.90 12.45 11.21
N GLY A 335 -29.26 13.59 11.54
CA GLY A 335 -27.97 13.54 12.23
C GLY A 335 -28.04 13.02 13.68
N ASP A 336 -29.23 12.94 14.28
CA ASP A 336 -29.42 12.29 15.59
C ASP A 336 -29.42 10.77 15.40
N GLU A 337 -30.23 10.26 14.48
CA GLU A 337 -30.29 8.82 14.15
C GLU A 337 -28.93 8.27 13.73
N LEU A 338 -28.16 9.03 12.94
CA LEU A 338 -26.80 8.63 12.57
C LEU A 338 -25.86 8.65 13.77
N ALA A 339 -25.95 9.65 14.65
CA ALA A 339 -25.06 9.75 15.80
C ALA A 339 -25.28 8.64 16.83
N ASP A 340 -26.54 8.26 17.03
CA ASP A 340 -26.94 7.18 17.95
C ASP A 340 -26.26 5.85 17.58
N ARG A 341 -26.11 5.56 16.28
CA ARG A 341 -25.41 4.34 15.79
C ARG A 341 -23.95 4.28 16.19
N PHE A 342 -23.26 5.41 16.14
CA PHE A 342 -21.85 5.49 16.53
C PHE A 342 -21.69 5.59 18.05
N GLY A 343 -22.79 5.54 18.83
CA GLY A 343 -22.77 5.72 20.29
C GLY A 343 -22.25 7.10 20.70
N VAL A 344 -22.49 8.14 19.89
CA VAL A 344 -21.99 9.50 20.16
C VAL A 344 -23.10 10.55 20.12
N THR A 345 -22.80 11.73 20.67
CA THR A 345 -23.69 12.87 20.53
C THR A 345 -23.77 13.35 19.08
N ARG A 346 -24.92 13.91 18.67
CA ARG A 346 -25.07 14.60 17.38
C ARG A 346 -24.00 15.68 17.13
N GLN A 347 -23.54 16.36 18.18
CA GLN A 347 -22.47 17.35 18.04
C GLN A 347 -21.15 16.68 17.63
N THR A 348 -20.78 15.58 18.28
CA THR A 348 -19.58 14.78 17.96
C THR A 348 -19.66 14.22 16.54
N PHE A 349 -20.80 13.64 16.16
CA PHE A 349 -21.03 13.15 14.79
C PHE A 349 -20.82 14.25 13.74
N ASN A 350 -21.47 15.42 13.92
CA ASN A 350 -21.32 16.54 12.99
C ASN A 350 -19.88 17.09 12.95
N GLN A 351 -19.13 17.03 14.06
CA GLN A 351 -17.71 17.40 14.06
C GLN A 351 -16.88 16.44 13.20
N HIS A 352 -17.09 15.13 13.31
CA HIS A 352 -16.41 14.13 12.47
C HIS A 352 -16.81 14.30 11.00
N LEU A 353 -18.10 14.47 10.71
CA LEU A 353 -18.59 14.67 9.35
C LEU A 353 -17.99 15.92 8.70
N ARG A 354 -17.96 17.06 9.42
CA ARG A 354 -17.34 18.29 8.91
C ARG A 354 -15.84 18.15 8.66
N LYS A 355 -15.13 17.42 9.52
CA LYS A 355 -13.70 17.12 9.30
C LYS A 355 -13.52 16.28 8.04
N ALA A 356 -14.32 15.22 7.89
CA ALA A 356 -14.29 14.36 6.71
C ALA A 356 -14.56 15.16 5.42
N GLN A 357 -15.65 15.94 5.39
CA GLN A 357 -15.99 16.83 4.28
C GLN A 357 -14.86 17.83 3.96
N ARG A 358 -14.22 18.42 4.99
CA ARG A 358 -13.11 19.36 4.77
C ARG A 358 -11.94 18.67 4.09
N THR A 359 -11.60 17.45 4.49
CA THR A 359 -10.55 16.65 3.85
C THR A 359 -10.91 16.37 2.39
N VAL A 360 -12.13 15.89 2.12
CA VAL A 360 -12.62 15.66 0.74
C VAL A 360 -12.51 16.92 -0.12
N PHE A 361 -13.01 18.06 0.38
CA PHE A 361 -12.93 19.34 -0.34
C PHE A 361 -11.49 19.80 -0.54
N ARG A 362 -10.61 19.58 0.42
CA ARG A 362 -9.18 19.87 0.26
C ARG A 362 -8.57 19.05 -0.88
N HIS A 363 -8.86 17.75 -0.97
CA HIS A 363 -8.35 16.93 -2.08
C HIS A 363 -8.91 17.39 -3.44
N LEU A 364 -10.20 17.71 -3.48
CA LEU A 364 -10.87 18.24 -4.67
C LEU A 364 -10.32 19.60 -5.15
N PHE A 365 -10.06 20.54 -4.23
CA PHE A 365 -9.71 21.92 -4.59
C PHE A 365 -8.21 22.25 -4.49
N GLU A 366 -7.47 21.60 -3.61
CA GLU A 366 -6.05 21.93 -3.34
C GLU A 366 -5.06 20.92 -3.95
N LYS A 367 -5.50 19.69 -4.29
CA LYS A 367 -4.61 18.62 -4.80
C LYS A 367 -4.90 18.10 -6.22
N SER A 368 -5.54 18.91 -7.06
CA SER A 368 -5.73 18.60 -8.50
C SER A 368 -5.18 19.67 -9.46
N GLY A 369 -4.16 20.44 -9.06
CA GLY A 369 -3.66 21.53 -9.92
C GLY A 369 -2.25 22.07 -9.70
N ALA A 370 -1.41 21.45 -8.86
CA ALA A 370 -0.04 21.95 -8.63
C ALA A 370 1.02 21.30 -9.53
N ASP A 371 0.80 20.09 -10.04
CA ASP A 371 1.78 19.34 -10.88
C ASP A 371 1.34 19.14 -12.34
N ALA A 372 0.31 19.88 -12.79
CA ALA A 372 -0.24 19.76 -14.16
C ALA A 372 -0.12 21.06 -14.98
N ARG A 373 0.96 21.83 -14.83
CA ARG A 373 1.29 22.94 -15.74
C ARG A 373 2.74 22.94 -16.18
#